data_AF-A0A2W1NBI5-F1
#
_entry.id   AF-A0A2W1NBI5-F1
#
_cell.length_a   1.000
_cell.length_b   1.000
_cell.length_c   1.000
_cell.angle_alpha   90.00
_cell.angle_beta   90.00
_cell.angle_gamma   90.00
#
_symmetry.space_group_name_H-M   'P 1'
#
loop_
_entity.id
_entity.type
_entity.pdbx_description
1 polymer ?
#
loop_
_entity_poly.entity_id
_entity_poly.type
_entity_poly.pdbx_seq_one_letter_code
_entity_poly.pdbx_strand_id
1 'polypeptide(L)'
;MALIKKILGLELLVRDRNQLNRKLHAWYYPIVSFLLWLLFVPLSVCNSLGLFNAVHFLVRLIYPTRKLNKEEVRKLERVYGVSPWYYKVRVLECSRLAIFGTKFIRSPHLGFVFCNTIHFSRNIYTALDNDQDMAWLVHEYIHIIQYNQFGIVYIPMALRAQKNGGYSYDELWLKSPLKSFNLEQQGDVARAYFQALDNGKDISVYQTIVPCLKSGKV
;
A
#
# COMPACT_ATOMS: atom_id res chain seq x y z
N MET A 1 12.66 -2.32 -26.24
CA MET A 1 11.78 -3.26 -25.49
C MET A 1 11.78 -3.04 -23.97
N ALA A 2 12.93 -2.79 -23.31
CA ALA A 2 13.00 -2.52 -21.87
C ALA A 2 12.27 -1.23 -21.43
N LEU A 3 12.33 -0.15 -22.22
CA LEU A 3 11.66 1.12 -21.91
C LEU A 3 10.13 0.99 -21.91
N ILE A 4 9.58 0.27 -22.90
CA ILE A 4 8.14 -0.05 -22.99
C ILE A 4 7.70 -0.90 -21.80
N LYS A 5 8.54 -1.87 -21.39
CA LYS A 5 8.25 -2.68 -20.19
C LYS A 5 8.24 -1.84 -18.91
N LYS A 6 9.12 -0.84 -18.80
CA LYS A 6 9.19 0.07 -17.67
C LYS A 6 8.02 1.06 -17.64
N ILE A 7 7.64 1.60 -18.80
CA ILE A 7 6.51 2.54 -18.96
C ILE A 7 5.16 1.84 -18.69
N LEU A 8 5.01 0.58 -19.11
CA LEU A 8 3.79 -0.21 -18.93
C LEU A 8 3.77 -1.01 -17.61
N GLY A 9 4.77 -0.85 -16.73
CA GLY A 9 4.86 -1.62 -15.47
C GLY A 9 5.07 -3.14 -15.65
N LEU A 10 5.38 -3.61 -16.86
CA LEU A 10 5.55 -5.02 -17.22
C LEU A 10 6.72 -5.72 -16.51
N GLU A 11 7.74 -4.99 -16.05
CA GLU A 11 8.83 -5.59 -15.25
C GLU A 11 8.33 -6.10 -13.87
N LEU A 12 7.23 -5.55 -13.37
CA LEU A 12 6.65 -5.91 -12.07
C LEU A 12 5.69 -7.08 -12.14
N LEU A 13 5.11 -7.33 -13.33
CA LEU A 13 4.36 -8.54 -13.64
C LEU A 13 5.23 -9.80 -13.65
N VAL A 14 6.53 -9.63 -13.92
CA VAL A 14 7.50 -10.74 -14.05
C VAL A 14 8.30 -10.97 -12.76
N ARG A 15 8.40 -9.97 -11.86
CA ARG A 15 9.18 -10.09 -10.63
C ARG A 15 8.35 -10.71 -9.50
N ASP A 16 8.64 -11.97 -9.23
CA ASP A 16 8.05 -12.82 -8.21
C ASP A 16 8.38 -12.30 -6.79
N ARG A 17 7.50 -11.48 -6.21
CA ARG A 17 7.68 -10.86 -4.87
C ARG A 17 7.28 -11.78 -3.71
N ASN A 18 6.98 -13.05 -3.99
CA ASN A 18 6.53 -13.99 -2.96
C ASN A 18 7.28 -15.32 -3.09
N GLN A 19 8.34 -15.51 -2.29
CA GLN A 19 9.12 -16.75 -2.31
C GLN A 19 8.29 -17.97 -1.85
N LEU A 20 7.20 -17.78 -1.10
CA LEU A 20 6.28 -18.86 -0.73
C LEU A 20 5.49 -19.39 -1.96
N ASN A 21 5.18 -18.53 -2.93
CA ASN A 21 4.47 -18.92 -4.16
C ASN A 21 5.34 -19.73 -5.14
N ARG A 22 6.67 -19.63 -5.03
CA ARG A 22 7.61 -20.35 -5.91
C ARG A 22 7.48 -21.87 -5.85
N LYS A 23 7.00 -22.42 -4.72
CA LYS A 23 6.96 -23.87 -4.51
C LYS A 23 5.65 -24.54 -4.92
N LEU A 24 4.53 -23.80 -5.02
CA LEU A 24 3.22 -24.44 -5.05
C LEU A 24 2.59 -24.59 -6.45
N HIS A 25 2.94 -23.78 -7.46
CA HIS A 25 2.13 -23.75 -8.70
C HIS A 25 2.91 -23.51 -9.99
N ALA A 26 3.48 -24.57 -10.57
CA ALA A 26 4.34 -24.50 -11.75
C ALA A 26 3.59 -24.54 -13.11
N TRP A 27 2.37 -25.10 -13.20
CA TRP A 27 1.75 -25.36 -14.51
C TRP A 27 0.67 -24.35 -14.94
N TYR A 28 -0.12 -23.81 -14.02
CA TYR A 28 -1.17 -22.82 -14.36
C TYR A 28 -0.71 -21.37 -14.25
N TYR A 29 0.49 -21.12 -13.72
CA TYR A 29 1.07 -19.77 -13.56
C TYR A 29 1.09 -18.96 -14.87
N PRO A 30 1.40 -19.54 -16.04
CA PRO A 30 1.32 -18.80 -17.31
C PRO A 30 -0.10 -18.33 -17.64
N ILE A 31 -1.11 -19.15 -17.37
CA ILE A 31 -2.53 -18.83 -17.62
C ILE A 31 -2.98 -17.69 -16.70
N VAL A 32 -2.70 -17.80 -15.40
CA VAL A 32 -3.03 -16.73 -14.44
C VAL A 32 -2.30 -15.44 -14.77
N SER A 33 -1.03 -15.51 -15.20
CA SER A 33 -0.26 -14.35 -15.61
C SER A 33 -0.82 -13.70 -16.87
N PHE A 34 -1.28 -14.49 -17.85
CA PHE A 34 -1.94 -14.00 -19.05
C PHE A 34 -3.28 -13.31 -18.73
N LEU A 35 -4.11 -13.92 -17.89
CA LEU A 35 -5.38 -13.32 -17.45
C LEU A 35 -5.17 -12.01 -16.70
N LEU A 36 -4.14 -11.94 -15.84
CA LEU A 36 -3.78 -10.69 -15.16
C LEU A 36 -3.27 -9.64 -16.15
N TRP A 37 -2.57 -10.04 -17.21
CA TRP A 37 -2.13 -9.12 -18.25
C TRP A 37 -3.31 -8.48 -18.98
N LEU A 38 -4.35 -9.26 -19.29
CA LEU A 38 -5.61 -8.75 -19.87
C LEU A 38 -6.29 -7.72 -18.97
N LEU A 39 -6.09 -7.76 -17.65
CA LEU A 39 -6.59 -6.76 -16.72
C LEU A 39 -5.63 -5.56 -16.59
N PHE A 40 -4.33 -5.81 -16.47
CA PHE A 40 -3.35 -4.78 -16.09
C PHE A 40 -3.02 -3.84 -17.24
N VAL A 41 -2.98 -4.33 -18.49
CA VAL A 41 -2.70 -3.47 -19.64
C VAL A 41 -3.79 -2.42 -19.84
N PRO A 42 -5.09 -2.76 -19.89
CA PRO A 42 -6.14 -1.75 -19.97
C PRO A 42 -6.12 -0.75 -18.81
N LEU A 43 -5.92 -1.24 -17.58
CA LEU A 43 -5.81 -0.37 -16.40
C LEU A 43 -4.63 0.61 -16.51
N SER A 44 -3.48 0.15 -17.02
CA SER A 44 -2.29 0.98 -17.22
C SER A 44 -2.52 2.03 -18.32
N VAL A 45 -3.22 1.66 -19.39
CA VAL A 45 -3.62 2.60 -20.45
C VAL A 45 -4.56 3.66 -19.88
N CYS A 46 -5.62 3.26 -19.17
CA CYS A 46 -6.53 4.20 -18.51
C CYS A 46 -5.80 5.13 -17.52
N ASN A 47 -4.83 4.62 -16.77
CA ASN A 47 -4.00 5.43 -15.89
C ASN A 47 -3.14 6.45 -16.65
N SER A 48 -2.56 6.03 -17.77
CA SER A 48 -1.75 6.90 -18.64
C SER A 48 -2.59 7.99 -19.31
N LEU A 49 -3.85 7.68 -19.64
CA LEU A 49 -4.83 8.65 -20.15
C LEU A 49 -5.40 9.58 -19.06
N GLY A 50 -4.98 9.42 -17.80
CA GLY A 50 -5.43 10.25 -16.69
C GLY A 50 -6.88 9.97 -16.23
N LEU A 51 -7.50 8.87 -16.68
CA LEU A 51 -8.88 8.54 -16.34
C LEU A 51 -9.09 8.46 -14.82
N PHE A 52 -8.15 7.86 -14.10
CA PHE A 52 -8.22 7.77 -12.63
C PHE A 52 -8.02 9.11 -11.93
N ASN A 53 -7.29 10.06 -12.53
CA ASN A 53 -7.22 11.42 -12.00
C ASN A 53 -8.55 12.14 -12.17
N ALA A 54 -9.26 11.91 -13.29
CA ALA A 54 -10.60 12.45 -13.48
C ALA A 54 -11.60 11.83 -12.48
N VAL A 55 -11.57 10.51 -12.28
CA VAL A 55 -12.39 9.85 -11.25
C VAL A 55 -12.04 10.38 -9.85
N HIS A 56 -10.76 10.52 -9.53
CA HIS A 56 -10.32 11.09 -8.24
C HIS A 56 -10.84 12.51 -8.04
N PHE A 57 -10.79 13.35 -9.08
CA PHE A 57 -11.37 14.68 -9.05
C PHE A 57 -12.88 14.65 -8.76
N LEU A 58 -13.63 13.80 -9.46
CA LEU A 58 -15.08 13.66 -9.24
C LEU A 58 -15.41 13.14 -7.83
N VAL A 59 -14.68 12.14 -7.33
CA VAL A 59 -14.84 11.62 -5.97
C VAL A 59 -14.61 12.72 -4.94
N ARG A 60 -13.64 13.62 -5.17
CA ARG A 60 -13.37 14.77 -4.29
C ARG A 60 -14.45 15.85 -4.32
N LEU A 61 -15.24 15.94 -5.38
CA LEU A 61 -16.39 16.83 -5.42
C LEU A 61 -17.56 16.30 -4.59
N ILE A 62 -17.68 14.97 -4.50
CA ILE A 62 -18.81 14.30 -3.85
C ILE A 62 -18.54 14.07 -2.37
N TYR A 63 -17.32 13.70 -2.00
CA TYR A 63 -16.98 13.28 -0.64
C TYR A 63 -16.06 14.29 0.06
N PRO A 64 -16.42 14.76 1.27
CA PRO A 64 -15.56 15.64 2.04
C PRO A 64 -14.32 14.86 2.48
N THR A 65 -13.15 15.31 2.05
CA THR A 65 -11.87 14.71 2.45
C THR A 65 -11.04 15.70 3.25
N ARG A 66 -10.31 15.22 4.25
CA ARG A 66 -9.35 16.03 5.00
C ARG A 66 -7.93 15.82 4.47
N LYS A 67 -7.05 16.80 4.72
CA LYS A 67 -5.60 16.63 4.54
C LYS A 67 -5.05 15.85 5.73
N LEU A 68 -3.82 15.33 5.57
CA LEU A 68 -3.02 14.93 6.71
C LEU A 68 -2.78 16.15 7.61
N ASN A 69 -2.95 15.97 8.92
CA ASN A 69 -2.65 17.00 9.90
C ASN A 69 -1.12 17.03 10.18
N LYS A 70 -0.65 18.08 10.85
CA LYS A 70 0.79 18.29 11.09
C LYS A 70 1.43 17.17 11.92
N GLU A 71 0.68 16.60 12.86
CA GLU A 71 1.14 15.53 13.74
C GLU A 71 1.25 14.19 12.98
N GLU A 72 0.25 13.87 12.16
CA GLU A 72 0.25 12.72 11.23
C GLU A 72 1.45 12.82 10.29
N VAL A 73 1.69 13.99 9.68
CA VAL A 73 2.86 14.20 8.81
C VAL A 73 4.16 13.98 9.59
N ARG A 74 4.31 14.55 10.80
CA ARG A 74 5.52 14.36 11.61
C ARG A 74 5.76 12.89 11.96
N LYS A 75 4.71 12.15 12.35
CA LYS A 75 4.81 10.71 12.65
C LYS A 75 5.10 9.90 11.38
N LEU A 76 4.52 10.26 10.23
CA LEU A 76 4.83 9.62 8.95
C LEU A 76 6.27 9.91 8.50
N GLU A 77 6.80 11.11 8.70
CA GLU A 77 8.19 11.47 8.36
C GLU A 77 9.20 10.63 9.16
N ARG A 78 8.87 10.31 10.42
CA ARG A 78 9.67 9.37 11.24
C ARG A 78 9.76 7.98 10.63
N VAL A 79 8.77 7.55 9.83
CA VAL A 79 8.78 6.24 9.16
C VAL A 79 9.34 6.34 7.73
N TYR A 80 8.75 7.21 6.92
CA TYR A 80 8.94 7.29 5.47
C TYR A 80 9.87 8.41 5.02
N GLY A 81 10.36 9.25 5.95
CA GLY A 81 11.22 10.37 5.61
C GLY A 81 10.44 11.50 4.94
N VAL A 82 11.12 12.44 4.30
CA VAL A 82 10.45 13.52 3.57
C VAL A 82 9.85 12.96 2.28
N SER A 83 8.53 12.87 2.22
CA SER A 83 7.80 12.38 1.05
C SER A 83 7.22 13.52 0.23
N PRO A 84 7.38 13.51 -1.11
CA PRO A 84 6.75 14.51 -1.99
C PRO A 84 5.22 14.34 -2.07
N TRP A 85 4.65 13.32 -1.44
CA TRP A 85 3.24 13.00 -1.55
C TRP A 85 2.39 13.58 -0.41
N TYR A 86 2.99 13.98 0.72
CA TYR A 86 2.24 14.40 1.92
C TYR A 86 1.15 15.47 1.64
N TYR A 87 1.46 16.46 0.82
CA TYR A 87 0.49 17.52 0.50
C TYR A 87 -0.65 17.07 -0.44
N LYS A 88 -0.45 15.98 -1.19
CA LYS A 88 -1.44 15.41 -2.10
C LYS A 88 -2.37 14.44 -1.40
N VAL A 89 -1.89 13.74 -0.37
CA VAL A 89 -2.67 12.73 0.35
C VAL A 89 -3.92 13.33 0.98
N ARG A 90 -5.02 12.60 0.82
CA ARG A 90 -6.30 12.89 1.44
C ARG A 90 -6.74 11.72 2.28
N VAL A 91 -7.49 12.01 3.33
CA VAL A 91 -8.11 11.01 4.19
C VAL A 91 -9.62 11.19 4.11
N LEU A 92 -10.32 10.09 3.83
CA LEU A 92 -11.77 9.99 3.86
C LEU A 92 -12.18 9.02 4.97
N GLU A 93 -12.64 9.58 6.09
CA GLU A 93 -13.20 8.82 7.21
C GLU A 93 -14.67 8.49 6.95
N CYS A 94 -15.17 7.43 7.60
CA CYS A 94 -16.54 6.93 7.40
C CYS A 94 -16.89 6.71 5.90
N SER A 95 -15.91 6.29 5.11
CA SER A 95 -16.05 6.05 3.68
C SER A 95 -17.12 4.99 3.43
N ARG A 96 -18.18 5.33 2.68
CA ARG A 96 -19.23 4.38 2.30
C ARG A 96 -18.67 3.17 1.57
N LEU A 97 -17.62 3.36 0.76
CA LEU A 97 -16.93 2.27 0.07
C LEU A 97 -16.20 1.35 1.06
N ALA A 98 -15.56 1.91 2.10
CA ALA A 98 -14.89 1.11 3.11
C ALA A 98 -15.90 0.36 3.99
N ILE A 99 -16.98 1.01 4.40
CA ILE A 99 -18.10 0.39 5.16
C ILE A 99 -18.81 -0.70 4.36
N PHE A 100 -18.91 -0.54 3.04
CA PHE A 100 -19.41 -1.61 2.18
C PHE A 100 -18.40 -2.76 2.12
N GLY A 101 -17.12 -2.43 1.92
CA GLY A 101 -16.03 -3.40 1.84
C GLY A 101 -15.89 -4.27 3.09
N THR A 102 -16.08 -3.73 4.30
CA THR A 102 -16.06 -4.50 5.57
C THR A 102 -17.03 -5.70 5.53
N LYS A 103 -18.17 -5.56 4.87
CA LYS A 103 -19.16 -6.65 4.71
C LYS A 103 -18.65 -7.79 3.82
N PHE A 104 -17.88 -7.47 2.77
CA PHE A 104 -17.32 -8.48 1.87
C PHE A 104 -16.17 -9.25 2.50
N ILE A 105 -15.31 -8.54 3.23
CA ILE A 105 -14.11 -9.15 3.85
C ILE A 105 -14.37 -9.70 5.25
N ARG A 106 -15.60 -9.55 5.79
CA ARG A 106 -16.01 -9.97 7.14
C ARG A 106 -15.07 -9.44 8.24
N SER A 107 -14.56 -8.24 8.07
CA SER A 107 -13.73 -7.52 9.06
C SER A 107 -14.54 -6.36 9.64
N PRO A 108 -14.44 -6.07 10.95
CA PRO A 108 -15.14 -4.93 11.54
C PRO A 108 -14.67 -3.58 10.98
N HIS A 109 -13.42 -3.52 10.50
CA HIS A 109 -12.79 -2.30 10.03
C HIS A 109 -12.03 -2.53 8.72
N LEU A 110 -12.03 -1.52 7.85
CA LEU A 110 -11.35 -1.54 6.56
C LEU A 110 -10.72 -0.18 6.27
N GLY A 111 -9.44 -0.25 5.89
CA GLY A 111 -8.62 0.82 5.36
C GLY A 111 -8.21 0.39 3.96
N PHE A 112 -8.30 1.29 2.99
CA PHE A 112 -7.72 1.02 1.68
C PHE A 112 -7.35 2.33 0.99
N VAL A 113 -6.43 2.22 0.03
CA VAL A 113 -6.02 3.36 -0.79
C VAL A 113 -6.63 3.28 -2.18
N PHE A 114 -7.26 4.38 -2.58
CA PHE A 114 -7.70 4.61 -3.94
C PHE A 114 -7.15 5.94 -4.43
N CYS A 115 -6.28 5.87 -5.44
CA CYS A 115 -5.47 6.99 -5.88
C CYS A 115 -4.65 7.60 -4.74
N ASN A 116 -4.69 8.93 -4.55
CA ASN A 116 -4.04 9.62 -3.44
C ASN A 116 -4.97 9.82 -2.22
N THR A 117 -6.02 9.01 -2.09
CA THR A 117 -6.96 9.07 -0.96
C THR A 117 -6.92 7.77 -0.16
N ILE A 118 -6.77 7.91 1.15
CA ILE A 118 -6.90 6.82 2.12
C ILE A 118 -8.34 6.81 2.62
N HIS A 119 -9.02 5.67 2.47
CA HIS A 119 -10.41 5.47 2.86
C HIS A 119 -10.48 4.62 4.13
N PHE A 120 -11.07 5.15 5.20
CA PHE A 120 -11.32 4.41 6.44
C PHE A 120 -12.82 4.16 6.63
N SER A 121 -13.16 2.97 7.13
CA SER A 121 -14.56 2.59 7.44
C SER A 121 -15.12 3.29 8.68
N ARG A 122 -14.28 3.90 9.49
CA ARG A 122 -14.64 4.68 10.69
C ARG A 122 -13.77 5.93 10.79
N ASN A 123 -14.06 6.78 11.78
CA ASN A 123 -13.14 7.84 12.16
C ASN A 123 -11.85 7.26 12.75
N ILE A 124 -10.72 7.89 12.45
CA ILE A 124 -9.42 7.57 13.06
C ILE A 124 -9.00 8.72 13.96
N TYR A 125 -8.43 8.38 15.11
CA TYR A 125 -7.96 9.34 16.10
C TYR A 125 -6.46 9.15 16.27
N THR A 126 -5.66 9.95 15.56
CA THR A 126 -4.19 9.80 15.53
C THR A 126 -3.46 10.68 16.55
N ALA A 127 -4.20 11.24 17.51
CA ALA A 127 -3.63 12.06 18.59
C ALA A 127 -2.73 11.22 19.51
N LEU A 128 -1.96 11.91 20.38
CA LEU A 128 -0.78 11.40 21.09
C LEU A 128 -0.96 10.09 21.88
N ASP A 129 -2.18 9.68 22.22
CA ASP A 129 -2.45 8.51 23.06
C ASP A 129 -3.09 7.32 22.30
N ASN A 130 -3.32 7.43 20.98
CA ASN A 130 -3.88 6.34 20.18
C ASN A 130 -2.93 5.91 19.06
N ASP A 131 -2.00 5.05 19.45
CA ASP A 131 -1.00 4.47 18.55
C ASP A 131 -1.58 3.50 17.54
N GLN A 132 -2.77 2.94 17.78
CA GLN A 132 -3.38 1.96 16.86
C GLN A 132 -3.87 2.62 15.58
N ASP A 133 -4.57 3.75 15.68
CA ASP A 133 -5.07 4.47 14.52
C ASP A 133 -3.95 5.12 13.72
N MET A 134 -2.92 5.63 14.41
CA MET A 134 -1.73 6.11 13.73
C MET A 134 -0.96 4.97 13.05
N ALA A 135 -0.81 3.81 13.70
CA ALA A 135 -0.17 2.64 13.11
C ALA A 135 -0.95 2.13 11.89
N TRP A 136 -2.29 2.21 11.92
CA TRP A 136 -3.12 1.91 10.76
C TRP A 136 -2.91 2.92 9.64
N LEU A 137 -2.86 4.22 9.95
CA LEU A 137 -2.53 5.25 8.96
C LEU A 137 -1.13 5.04 8.34
N VAL A 138 -0.15 4.62 9.14
CA VAL A 138 1.19 4.26 8.65
C VAL A 138 1.09 3.10 7.66
N HIS A 139 0.35 2.04 7.98
CA HIS A 139 0.09 0.91 7.06
C HIS A 139 -0.47 1.42 5.73
N GLU A 140 -1.58 2.15 5.78
CA GLU A 140 -2.25 2.63 4.56
C GLU A 140 -1.38 3.61 3.77
N TYR A 141 -0.50 4.38 4.41
CA TYR A 141 0.36 5.33 3.71
C TYR A 141 1.37 4.61 2.79
N ILE A 142 1.80 3.39 3.10
CA ILE A 142 2.69 2.67 2.17
C ILE A 142 1.97 2.40 0.84
N HIS A 143 0.66 2.19 0.89
CA HIS A 143 -0.15 1.96 -0.29
C HIS A 143 -0.31 3.22 -1.14
N ILE A 144 -0.18 4.42 -0.55
CA ILE A 144 0.00 5.68 -1.32
C ILE A 144 1.32 5.64 -2.08
N ILE A 145 2.42 5.22 -1.45
CA ILE A 145 3.73 5.12 -2.11
C ILE A 145 3.65 4.10 -3.25
N GLN A 146 3.08 2.92 -2.99
CA GLN A 146 2.90 1.88 -3.98
C GLN A 146 1.99 2.33 -5.14
N TYR A 147 0.89 3.06 -4.87
CA TYR A 147 0.06 3.67 -5.91
C TYR A 147 0.85 4.69 -6.75
N ASN A 148 1.64 5.58 -6.13
CA ASN A 148 2.43 6.56 -6.89
C ASN A 148 3.56 5.90 -7.70
N GLN A 149 3.99 4.70 -7.32
CA GLN A 149 5.00 3.92 -8.05
C GLN A 149 4.40 3.06 -9.17
N PHE A 150 3.21 2.48 -8.97
CA PHE A 150 2.62 1.46 -9.86
C PHE A 150 1.31 1.89 -10.54
N GLY A 151 0.76 3.05 -10.19
CA GLY A 151 -0.56 3.49 -10.61
C GLY A 151 -1.67 2.57 -10.06
N ILE A 152 -2.82 2.58 -10.74
CA ILE A 152 -3.99 1.80 -10.29
C ILE A 152 -3.75 0.28 -10.23
N VAL A 153 -2.79 -0.23 -10.99
CA VAL A 153 -2.44 -1.67 -11.04
C VAL A 153 -1.96 -2.17 -9.68
N TYR A 154 -1.50 -1.26 -8.81
CA TYR A 154 -1.23 -1.55 -7.41
C TYR A 154 -2.37 -2.31 -6.72
N ILE A 155 -3.63 -1.90 -6.91
CA ILE A 155 -4.79 -2.45 -6.19
C ILE A 155 -4.93 -3.95 -6.41
N PRO A 156 -5.06 -4.46 -7.65
CA PRO A 156 -5.16 -5.91 -7.87
C PRO A 156 -3.88 -6.66 -7.48
N MET A 157 -2.70 -6.03 -7.53
CA MET A 157 -1.46 -6.64 -7.03
C MET A 157 -1.49 -6.85 -5.51
N ALA A 158 -1.96 -5.85 -4.77
CA ALA A 158 -2.08 -5.90 -3.31
C ALA A 158 -3.13 -6.93 -2.87
N LEU A 159 -4.31 -6.93 -3.49
CA LEU A 159 -5.35 -7.93 -3.22
C LEU A 159 -4.88 -9.36 -3.50
N ARG A 160 -4.12 -9.57 -4.58
CA ARG A 160 -3.52 -10.88 -4.87
C ARG A 160 -2.47 -11.25 -3.82
N ALA A 161 -1.64 -10.29 -3.40
CA ALA A 161 -0.64 -10.48 -2.35
C ALA A 161 -1.31 -10.88 -1.02
N GLN A 162 -2.37 -10.17 -0.62
CA GLN A 162 -3.19 -10.47 0.55
C GLN A 162 -3.76 -11.90 0.49
N LYS A 163 -4.40 -12.26 -0.63
CA LYS A 163 -5.05 -13.56 -0.80
C LYS A 163 -4.06 -14.73 -0.76
N ASN A 164 -2.87 -14.57 -1.34
CA ASN A 164 -1.93 -15.67 -1.55
C ASN A 164 -0.79 -15.72 -0.52
N GLY A 165 -0.48 -14.61 0.14
CA GLY A 165 0.61 -14.50 1.11
C GLY A 165 0.16 -14.26 2.55
N GLY A 166 -1.09 -13.83 2.77
CA GLY A 166 -1.61 -13.46 4.08
C GLY A 166 -0.95 -12.21 4.69
N TYR A 167 -1.42 -11.85 5.88
CA TYR A 167 -0.88 -10.74 6.69
C TYR A 167 0.39 -11.13 7.47
N SER A 168 0.57 -12.42 7.74
CA SER A 168 1.68 -12.89 8.56
C SER A 168 2.99 -12.89 7.76
N TYR A 169 4.02 -12.28 8.33
CA TYR A 169 5.41 -12.49 7.95
C TYR A 169 6.18 -12.93 9.20
N ASP A 170 7.22 -13.72 9.01
CA ASP A 170 8.06 -14.18 10.10
C ASP A 170 9.11 -13.09 10.41
N GLU A 171 9.29 -12.76 11.69
CA GLU A 171 10.22 -11.73 12.15
C GLU A 171 11.67 -11.99 11.71
N LEU A 172 12.04 -13.26 11.47
CA LEU A 172 13.33 -13.64 10.90
C LEU A 172 13.58 -12.98 9.52
N TRP A 173 12.51 -12.62 8.81
CA TRP A 173 12.57 -12.00 7.50
C TRP A 173 12.84 -10.50 7.56
N LEU A 174 12.77 -9.87 8.73
CA LEU A 174 13.05 -8.43 8.89
C LEU A 174 14.49 -8.04 8.51
N LYS A 175 15.40 -9.02 8.49
CA LYS A 175 16.77 -8.84 7.96
C LYS A 175 16.82 -8.73 6.44
N SER A 176 15.75 -9.13 5.74
CA SER A 176 15.64 -9.05 4.29
C SER A 176 15.27 -7.64 3.81
N PRO A 177 15.62 -7.28 2.57
CA PRO A 177 15.14 -6.04 1.96
C PRO A 177 13.61 -5.96 1.91
N LEU A 178 13.03 -4.76 2.04
CA LEU A 178 11.57 -4.53 2.01
C LEU A 178 10.88 -5.13 0.76
N LYS A 179 11.55 -5.10 -0.40
CA LYS A 179 11.06 -5.68 -1.65
C LYS A 179 10.88 -7.21 -1.63
N SER A 180 11.43 -7.89 -0.63
CA SER A 180 11.25 -9.35 -0.43
C SER A 180 9.90 -9.69 0.16
N PHE A 181 9.21 -8.70 0.74
CA PHE A 181 7.85 -8.82 1.27
C PHE A 181 6.83 -8.53 0.18
N ASN A 182 5.67 -9.18 0.29
CA ASN A 182 4.53 -8.85 -0.56
C ASN A 182 3.96 -7.46 -0.19
N LEU A 183 3.14 -6.86 -1.05
CA LEU A 183 2.72 -5.46 -0.89
C LEU A 183 1.97 -5.17 0.42
N GLU A 184 1.15 -6.10 0.90
CA GLU A 184 0.45 -5.97 2.20
C GLU A 184 1.42 -6.16 3.36
N GLN A 185 2.30 -7.17 3.28
CA GLN A 185 3.34 -7.39 4.28
C GLN A 185 4.29 -6.19 4.41
N GLN A 186 4.56 -5.46 3.32
CA GLN A 186 5.32 -4.20 3.40
C GLN A 186 4.60 -3.16 4.28
N GLY A 187 3.27 -3.09 4.21
CA GLY A 187 2.45 -2.25 5.09
C GLY A 187 2.52 -2.69 6.54
N ASP A 188 2.40 -3.99 6.78
CA ASP A 188 2.49 -4.56 8.14
C ASP A 188 3.87 -4.34 8.76
N VAL A 189 4.94 -4.50 7.97
CA VAL A 189 6.32 -4.21 8.39
C VAL A 189 6.50 -2.74 8.74
N ALA A 190 5.97 -1.81 7.93
CA ALA A 190 6.06 -0.39 8.22
C ALA A 190 5.28 0.00 9.48
N ARG A 191 4.09 -0.61 9.66
CA ARG A 191 3.27 -0.49 10.86
C ARG A 191 4.01 -0.99 12.11
N ALA A 192 4.62 -2.17 12.06
CA ALA A 192 5.37 -2.75 13.16
C ALA A 192 6.61 -1.90 13.50
N TYR A 193 7.34 -1.42 12.49
CA TYR A 193 8.47 -0.51 12.69
C TYR A 193 8.04 0.79 13.38
N PHE A 194 6.93 1.40 12.95
CA PHE A 194 6.37 2.57 13.62
C PHE A 194 6.04 2.30 15.08
N GLN A 195 5.35 1.20 15.37
CA GLN A 195 5.00 0.82 16.74
C GLN A 195 6.24 0.59 17.61
N ALA A 196 7.28 -0.07 17.08
CA ALA A 196 8.54 -0.23 17.80
C ALA A 196 9.20 1.12 18.09
N LEU A 197 9.21 2.02 17.10
CA LEU A 197 9.78 3.37 17.21
C LEU A 197 9.02 4.25 18.22
N ASP A 198 7.68 4.19 18.26
CA ASP A 198 6.87 5.00 19.17
C ASP A 198 6.95 4.49 20.62
N ASN A 199 7.08 3.18 20.79
CA ASN A 199 7.24 2.55 22.11
C ASN A 199 8.69 2.53 22.63
N GLY A 200 9.63 3.17 21.94
CA GLY A 200 11.05 3.19 22.34
C GLY A 200 11.73 1.83 22.37
N LYS A 201 11.24 0.87 21.57
CA LYS A 201 11.82 -0.48 21.46
C LYS A 201 13.08 -0.46 20.58
N ASP A 202 13.88 -1.51 20.68
CA ASP A 202 15.01 -1.70 19.75
C ASP A 202 14.50 -1.86 18.30
N ILE A 203 15.05 -1.03 17.41
CA ILE A 203 14.72 -1.00 15.99
C ILE A 203 15.86 -1.54 15.11
N SER A 204 16.94 -2.08 15.70
CA SER A 204 18.10 -2.61 14.99
C SER A 204 17.72 -3.68 13.95
N VAL A 205 16.69 -4.47 14.24
CA VAL A 205 16.17 -5.51 13.34
C VAL A 205 15.62 -4.95 12.02
N TYR A 206 15.21 -3.68 11.97
CA TYR A 206 14.67 -3.01 10.78
C TYR A 206 15.73 -2.31 9.92
N GLN A 207 17.02 -2.38 10.27
CA GLN A 207 18.09 -1.63 9.61
C GLN A 207 18.16 -1.84 8.08
N THR A 208 17.84 -3.04 7.58
CA THR A 208 17.81 -3.34 6.14
C THR A 208 16.60 -2.73 5.43
N ILE A 209 15.52 -2.48 6.17
CA ILE A 209 14.21 -2.05 5.67
C ILE A 209 14.07 -0.53 5.68
N VAL A 210 14.52 0.12 6.76
CA VAL A 210 14.39 1.57 6.96
C VAL A 210 14.87 2.39 5.76
N PRO A 211 16.03 2.10 5.12
CA PRO A 211 16.45 2.86 3.94
C PRO A 211 15.45 2.80 2.77
N CYS A 212 14.75 1.66 2.59
CA CYS A 212 13.74 1.50 1.55
C CYS A 212 12.48 2.32 1.89
N LEU A 213 12.02 2.25 3.14
CA LEU A 213 10.88 3.06 3.61
C LEU A 213 11.16 4.56 3.47
N LYS A 214 12.34 5.01 3.91
CA LYS A 214 12.78 6.42 3.87
C LYS A 214 12.99 6.97 2.47
N SER A 215 13.32 6.11 1.51
CA SER A 215 13.48 6.52 0.11
C SER A 215 12.20 6.37 -0.71
N GLY A 216 11.11 5.86 -0.12
CA GLY A 216 9.86 5.58 -0.81
C GLY A 216 10.00 4.53 -1.92
N LYS A 217 10.98 3.62 -1.82
CA LYS A 217 11.25 2.57 -2.82
C LYS A 217 10.67 1.24 -2.35
N VAL A 218 9.59 0.81 -2.99
CA VAL A 218 8.78 -0.37 -2.62
C VAL A 218 8.72 -1.47 -3.68
#